data_AF-A0A2S5M5X9-F1
#
_entry.id   AF-A0A2S5M5X9-F1
#
_cell.length_a   1.000
_cell.length_b   1.000
_cell.length_c   1.000
_cell.angle_alpha   90.00
_cell.angle_beta   90.00
_cell.angle_gamma   90.00
#
_symmetry.space_group_name_H-M   'P 1'
#
loop_
_entity.id
_entity.type
_entity.pdbx_description
1 polymer ?
#
loop_
_entity_poly.entity_id
_entity_poly.type
_entity_poly.pdbx_seq_one_letter_code
_entity_poly.pdbx_strand_id
1 'polypeptide(L)' 'MTAPRFVDWDTQPDTTPTPRDVCFMAEVLEGRHGIHAAGVADFFAAYHGEKGDAGRAWAWSGVAELVRNRERERIERR' A
#
# COMPACT_ATOMS: atom_id res chain seq x y z
N MET A 1 29.17 37.66 6.78
CA MET A 1 28.71 36.55 7.64
C MET A 1 27.36 36.09 7.11
N THR A 2 27.32 34.96 6.43
CA THR A 2 26.09 34.40 5.85
C THR A 2 25.60 33.31 6.80
N ALA A 3 24.42 33.49 7.40
CA ALA A 3 23.83 32.52 8.31
C ALA A 3 23.62 31.16 7.61
N PRO A 4 23.78 30.03 8.30
CA PRO A 4 23.51 28.74 7.70
C PRO A 4 22.01 28.63 7.41
N ARG A 5 21.68 28.22 6.17
CA ARG A 5 20.32 27.84 5.82
C ARG A 5 19.98 26.61 6.64
N PHE A 6 19.02 26.73 7.56
CA PHE A 6 18.38 25.57 8.16
C PHE A 6 17.79 24.76 7.00
N VAL A 7 18.34 23.57 6.76
CA VAL A 7 17.69 22.58 5.91
C VAL A 7 16.48 22.12 6.71
N ASP A 8 15.29 22.55 6.27
CA ASP A 8 14.02 22.08 6.79
C ASP A 8 13.91 20.59 6.42
N TRP A 9 14.31 19.70 7.33
CA TRP A 9 14.19 18.25 7.15
C TRP A 9 12.74 17.75 7.25
N ASP A 10 11.78 18.65 7.45
CA ASP A 10 10.41 18.33 7.91
C ASP A 10 9.31 18.61 6.87
N THR A 11 9.67 18.88 5.61
CA THR A 11 8.70 19.25 4.55
C THR A 11 8.38 18.13 3.57
N GLN A 12 8.59 16.86 3.92
CA GLN A 12 8.00 15.78 3.14
C GLN A 12 6.56 15.57 3.60
N PRO A 13 5.55 15.76 2.71
CA PRO A 13 4.18 15.48 3.07
C PRO A 13 4.07 13.99 3.46
N ASP A 14 3.30 13.71 4.52
CA ASP A 14 2.95 12.33 4.86
C ASP A 14 2.22 11.71 3.66
N THR A 15 2.92 10.79 2.98
CA THR A 15 2.40 10.08 1.81
C THR A 15 1.95 8.67 2.17
N THR A 16 1.78 8.39 3.47
CA THR A 16 1.27 7.11 3.94
C THR A 16 -0.20 6.98 3.53
N PRO A 17 -0.56 5.94 2.74
CA PRO A 17 -1.94 5.72 2.33
C PRO A 17 -2.87 5.56 3.54
N THR A 18 -4.02 6.22 3.50
CA THR A 18 -5.07 6.06 4.52
C THR A 18 -5.78 4.70 4.33
N PRO A 19 -6.53 4.22 5.35
CA PRO A 19 -7.35 3.01 5.18
C PRO A 19 -8.34 3.09 4.01
N ARG A 20 -8.83 4.29 3.67
CA ARG A 20 -9.71 4.49 2.52
C ARG A 20 -8.94 4.35 1.20
N ASP A 21 -7.70 4.82 1.13
CA ASP A 21 -6.84 4.65 -0.04
C ASP A 21 -6.55 3.16 -0.29
N VAL A 22 -6.26 2.41 0.77
CA VAL A 22 -6.08 0.96 0.72
C VAL A 22 -7.31 0.27 0.13
N CYS A 23 -8.53 0.67 0.52
CA CYS A 23 -9.76 0.15 -0.09
C CYS A 23 -9.82 0.44 -1.59
N PHE A 24 -9.57 1.68 -2.02
CA PHE A 24 -9.61 2.02 -3.45
C PHE A 24 -8.56 1.24 -4.27
N MET A 25 -7.37 1.07 -3.71
CA MET A 25 -6.30 0.27 -4.33
C MET A 25 -6.75 -1.20 -4.49
N ALA A 26 -7.37 -1.77 -3.46
CA ALA A 26 -7.90 -3.14 -3.51
C ALA A 26 -8.97 -3.29 -4.59
N GLU A 27 -9.96 -2.39 -4.66
CA GLU A 27 -11.02 -2.43 -5.68
C GLU A 27 -10.44 -2.45 -7.11
N VAL A 28 -9.46 -1.58 -7.38
CA VAL A 28 -8.83 -1.49 -8.70
C VAL A 28 -8.06 -2.76 -9.02
N LEU A 29 -7.31 -3.31 -8.05
CA LEU A 29 -6.57 -4.55 -8.28
C LEU A 29 -7.50 -5.73 -8.50
N GLU A 30 -8.55 -5.88 -7.70
CA GLU A 30 -9.54 -6.94 -7.86
C GLU A 30 -10.21 -6.87 -9.24
N GLY A 31 -10.59 -5.67 -9.69
CA GLY A 31 -11.22 -5.49 -11.00
C GLY A 31 -10.29 -5.79 -12.18
N ARG A 32 -8.98 -5.49 -12.06
CA ARG A 32 -8.01 -5.67 -13.15
C ARG A 32 -7.30 -7.01 -13.16
N HIS A 33 -7.06 -7.58 -11.99
CA HIS A 33 -6.21 -8.76 -11.82
C HIS A 33 -6.95 -9.97 -11.25
N GLY A 34 -8.21 -9.81 -10.80
CA GLY A 34 -9.03 -10.90 -10.28
C GLY A 34 -8.28 -11.68 -9.19
N ILE A 35 -8.15 -12.99 -9.38
CA ILE A 35 -7.46 -13.91 -8.47
C ILE A 35 -5.98 -13.59 -8.21
N HIS A 36 -5.35 -12.72 -9.01
CA HIS A 36 -3.96 -12.33 -8.86
C HIS A 36 -3.78 -11.03 -8.07
N ALA A 37 -4.87 -10.34 -7.72
CA ALA A 37 -4.82 -9.04 -7.08
C ALA A 37 -4.00 -9.04 -5.77
N ALA A 38 -4.19 -10.04 -4.91
CA ALA A 38 -3.42 -10.16 -3.66
C ALA A 38 -1.92 -10.34 -3.92
N GLY A 39 -1.55 -11.18 -4.91
CA GLY A 39 -0.14 -11.42 -5.25
C GLY A 39 0.55 -10.20 -5.87
N VAL A 40 -0.19 -9.40 -6.66
CA VAL A 40 0.32 -8.12 -7.17
C VAL A 40 0.58 -7.14 -6.02
N ALA A 41 -0.31 -7.08 -5.02
CA ALA A 41 -0.11 -6.27 -3.84
C ALA A 41 1.10 -6.75 -2.99
N ASP A 42 1.27 -8.06 -2.80
CA ASP A 42 2.45 -8.62 -2.11
C ASP A 42 3.76 -8.25 -2.81
N PHE A 43 3.77 -8.27 -4.15
CA PHE A 43 4.94 -7.86 -4.93
C PHE A 43 5.34 -6.42 -4.61
N PHE A 44 4.39 -5.49 -4.58
CA PHE A 44 4.67 -4.10 -4.25
C PHE A 44 5.09 -3.93 -2.78
N ALA A 45 4.49 -4.69 -1.86
CA ALA A 45 4.89 -4.70 -0.47
C ALA A 45 6.37 -5.10 -0.30
N ALA A 46 6.77 -6.20 -0.94
CA ALA A 46 8.16 -6.66 -0.96
C ALA A 46 9.10 -5.64 -1.61
N TYR A 47 8.73 -5.12 -2.79
CA TYR A 47 9.51 -4.12 -3.51
C TYR A 47 9.79 -2.86 -2.67
N HIS A 48 8.78 -2.32 -1.99
CA HIS A 48 8.95 -1.15 -1.14
C HIS A 48 9.72 -1.49 0.15
N GLY A 49 9.52 -2.68 0.71
CA GLY A 49 10.28 -3.17 1.86
C GLY A 49 11.79 -3.26 1.57
N GLU A 50 12.17 -3.81 0.42
CA GLU A 50 13.57 -3.89 -0.02
C GLU A 50 14.19 -2.51 -0.27
N LYS A 51 13.38 -1.50 -0.59
CA LYS A 51 13.81 -0.10 -0.78
C LYS A 51 13.85 0.71 0.52
N GLY A 52 13.47 0.13 1.65
CA GLY A 52 13.41 0.81 2.95
C GLY A 52 12.18 1.73 3.10
N ASP A 53 11.20 1.62 2.22
CA ASP A 53 9.95 2.39 2.27
C ASP A 53 8.90 1.60 3.07
N ALA A 54 9.05 1.62 4.39
CA ALA A 54 8.21 0.86 5.31
C ALA A 54 6.73 1.27 5.24
N GLY A 55 6.44 2.56 5.01
CA GLY A 55 5.06 3.07 4.93
C GLY A 55 4.32 2.51 3.72
N ARG A 56 4.93 2.53 2.53
CA ARG A 56 4.32 1.93 1.35
C ARG A 56 4.30 0.42 1.41
N ALA A 57 5.34 -0.22 1.97
CA ALA A 57 5.34 -1.66 2.18
C ALA A 57 4.17 -2.11 3.04
N TRP A 58 3.91 -1.41 4.15
CA TRP A 58 2.79 -1.67 5.04
C TRP A 58 1.43 -1.47 4.34
N ALA A 59 1.26 -0.37 3.61
CA ALA A 59 0.02 -0.11 2.89
C ALA A 59 -0.30 -1.21 1.87
N TRP A 60 0.69 -1.63 1.07
CA TRP A 60 0.50 -2.72 0.11
C TRP A 60 0.23 -4.08 0.77
N SER A 61 0.81 -4.32 1.95
CA SER A 61 0.49 -5.51 2.75
C SER A 61 -0.97 -5.50 3.21
N GLY A 62 -1.48 -4.33 3.63
CA GLY A 62 -2.89 -4.14 3.96
C GLY A 62 -3.83 -4.35 2.77
N VAL A 63 -3.43 -3.90 1.56
CA VAL A 63 -4.18 -4.20 0.33
C VAL A 63 -4.25 -5.70 0.07
N ALA A 64 -3.12 -6.41 0.16
CA ALA A 64 -3.08 -7.85 -0.06
C ALA A 64 -3.97 -8.62 0.93
N GLU A 65 -3.95 -8.25 2.21
CA GLU A 65 -4.81 -8.82 3.24
C GLU A 65 -6.30 -8.57 2.94
N LEU A 66 -6.66 -7.33 2.60
CA LEU A 66 -8.04 -6.96 2.30
C LEU A 66 -8.59 -7.77 1.11
N VAL A 67 -7.82 -7.90 0.04
CA VAL A 67 -8.21 -8.71 -1.13
C VAL A 67 -8.44 -10.16 -0.74
N ARG A 68 -7.52 -10.78 0.01
CA ARG A 68 -7.69 -12.18 0.46
C ARG A 68 -8.92 -12.37 1.35
N ASN A 69 -9.22 -11.40 2.21
CA ASN A 69 -10.42 -11.43 3.04
C ASN A 69 -11.69 -11.40 2.17
N ARG A 70 -11.75 -10.50 1.19
CA ARG A 70 -12.88 -10.44 0.24
C ARG A 70 -13.01 -11.67 -0.63
N GLU A 71 -11.89 -12.27 -1.06
CA GLU A 71 -11.89 -13.55 -1.76
C GLU A 71 -12.46 -14.67 -0.90
N ARG A 72 -12.02 -14.77 0.36
CA ARG A 72 -12.55 -15.73 1.33
C ARG A 72 -14.05 -15.56 1.55
N GLU A 73 -14.50 -14.33 1.79
CA GLU A 73 -15.93 -14.03 1.96
C GLU A 73 -16.76 -14.36 0.71
N ARG A 74 -16.18 -14.29 -0.50
CA ARG A 74 -16.85 -14.70 -1.74
C ARG A 74 -16.97 -16.21 -1.85
N ILE A 75 -15.97 -16.95 -1.37
CA ILE A 75 -15.99 -18.42 -1.35
C ILE A 75 -16.97 -18.93 -0.28
N GLU A 76 -16.97 -18.34 0.91
CA GLU A 76 -17.85 -18.74 2.03
C GLU A 76 -19.33 -18.42 1.79
N ARG A 77 -19.64 -17.41 0.97
CA ARG A 77 -21.02 -17.05 0.58
C ARG A 77 -21.59 -17.89 -0.57
N ARG A 78 -20.84 -18.88 -1.07
CA ARG A 78 -21.19 -19.66 -2.25
C ARG A 78 -21.64 -21.07 -1.87
#